data_AF-A0A7S3QIZ8-F1
#
_entry.id   AF-A0A7S3QIZ8-F1
#
_cell.length_a   1.000
_cell.length_b   1.000
_cell.length_c   1.000
_cell.angle_alpha   90.00
_cell.angle_beta   90.00
_cell.angle_gamma   90.00
#
_symmetry.space_group_name_H-M   'P 1'
#
loop_
_entity.id
_entity.type
_entity.pdbx_description
1 polymer ?
#
loop_
_entity_poly.entity_id
_entity_poly.type
_entity_poly.pdbx_seq_one_letter_code
_entity_poly.pdbx_strand_id
1 'polypeptide(L)'
;MSNELFASQKFKKHAAGVIGTVNVAVGMLGPDLSPLADILKGLGRKHKVYGVLEAHYDIVGQALIQTLSDAMADAFSDEVKAAWGEVWGVISSTMIEGAGYRK
;
A
#
# COMPACT_ATOMS: atom_id res chain seq x y z
N MET A 1 4.53 -14.02 14.74
CA MET A 1 5.70 -13.26 14.25
C MET A 1 6.77 -13.24 15.33
N SER A 2 8.04 -13.49 14.99
CA SER A 2 9.12 -13.52 15.99
C SER A 2 9.55 -12.10 16.40
N ASN A 3 9.96 -11.92 17.67
CA ASN A 3 10.47 -10.65 18.19
C ASN A 3 11.66 -10.07 17.37
N GLU A 4 12.39 -10.94 16.67
CA GLU A 4 13.54 -10.55 15.84
C GLU A 4 13.14 -9.71 14.61
N LEU A 5 11.98 -9.99 14.01
CA LEU A 5 11.50 -9.23 12.86
C LEU A 5 11.26 -7.76 13.24
N PHE A 6 10.64 -7.54 14.40
CA PHE A 6 10.36 -6.20 14.91
C PHE A 6 11.61 -5.48 15.42
N ALA A 7 12.67 -6.20 15.75
CA ALA A 7 13.97 -5.61 16.08
C ALA A 7 14.74 -5.13 14.83
N SER A 8 14.45 -5.68 13.64
CA SER A 8 15.19 -5.41 12.41
C SER A 8 15.04 -3.97 11.91
N GLN A 9 16.17 -3.26 11.79
CA GLN A 9 16.20 -1.90 11.24
C GLN A 9 15.79 -1.85 9.75
N LYS A 10 16.10 -2.91 8.98
CA LYS A 10 15.66 -3.01 7.58
C LYS A 10 14.14 -3.10 7.50
N PHE A 11 13.53 -3.93 8.36
CA PHE A 11 12.08 -4.06 8.43
C PHE A 11 11.41 -2.74 8.83
N LYS A 12 11.89 -2.09 9.89
CA LYS A 12 11.37 -0.78 10.32
C LYS A 12 11.45 0.29 9.23
N LYS A 13 12.58 0.38 8.52
CA LYS A 13 12.74 1.31 7.38
C LYS A 13 11.74 1.01 6.27
N HIS A 14 11.54 -0.26 5.94
CA HIS A 14 10.56 -0.64 4.92
C HIS A 14 9.12 -0.31 5.35
N ALA A 15 8.73 -0.66 6.59
CA ALA A 15 7.41 -0.35 7.13
C ALA A 15 7.12 1.16 7.11
N ALA A 16 8.08 1.99 7.53
CA ALA A 16 7.96 3.44 7.42
C ALA A 16 7.80 3.92 5.97
N GLY A 17 8.53 3.31 5.03
CA GLY A 17 8.41 3.59 3.60
C GLY A 17 7.03 3.28 3.04
N VAL A 18 6.41 2.16 3.44
CA VAL A 18 5.05 1.79 3.03
C VAL A 18 4.04 2.84 3.45
N ILE A 19 4.03 3.21 4.74
CA ILE A 19 3.10 4.24 5.24
C ILE A 19 3.37 5.61 4.60
N GLY A 20 4.64 5.94 4.35
CA GLY A 20 5.01 7.14 3.61
C GLY A 20 4.42 7.19 2.20
N THR A 21 4.47 6.08 1.44
CA THR A 21 3.85 5.98 0.12
C THR A 21 2.33 6.11 0.19
N VAL A 22 1.68 5.46 1.16
CA VAL A 22 0.23 5.58 1.36
C VAL A 22 -0.16 7.03 1.66
N ASN A 23 0.60 7.73 2.51
CA ASN A 23 0.37 9.14 2.81
C ASN A 23 0.55 10.04 1.59
N VAL A 24 1.56 9.79 0.76
CA VAL A 24 1.75 10.50 -0.51
C VAL A 24 0.57 10.26 -1.45
N ALA A 25 0.10 9.00 -1.57
CA ALA A 25 -1.05 8.68 -2.40
C ALA A 25 -2.31 9.45 -1.95
N VAL A 26 -2.58 9.48 -0.64
CA VAL A 26 -3.69 10.26 -0.06
C VAL A 26 -3.53 11.76 -0.32
N GLY A 27 -2.32 12.31 -0.12
CA GLY A 27 -2.02 13.73 -0.35
C GLY A 27 -2.07 14.16 -1.81
N MET A 28 -2.05 13.21 -2.75
CA MET A 28 -2.14 13.43 -4.19
C MET A 28 -3.52 13.06 -4.77
N LEU A 29 -4.53 12.81 -3.93
CA LEU A 29 -5.90 12.59 -4.38
C LEU A 29 -6.48 13.90 -4.95
N GLY A 30 -6.54 14.00 -6.28
CA GLY A 30 -7.30 15.01 -7.02
C GLY A 30 -6.48 15.89 -7.97
N PRO A 31 -7.16 16.73 -8.77
CA PRO A 31 -7.90 16.26 -9.93
C PRO A 31 -7.05 15.46 -10.95
N ASP A 32 -5.71 15.57 -10.89
CA ASP A 32 -4.79 14.87 -11.79
C ASP A 32 -3.98 13.80 -11.04
N LEU A 33 -4.31 12.54 -11.30
CA LEU A 33 -3.65 11.38 -10.72
C LEU A 33 -2.43 10.92 -11.53
N SER A 34 -2.14 11.53 -12.69
CA SER A 34 -1.06 11.09 -13.58
C SER A 34 0.32 11.06 -12.91
N PRO A 35 0.73 12.08 -12.13
CA PRO A 35 2.02 12.06 -11.44
C PRO A 35 2.12 10.94 -10.40
N LEU A 36 1.02 10.69 -9.68
CA LEU A 36 0.94 9.58 -8.73
C LEU A 36 1.05 8.24 -9.47
N ALA A 37 0.39 8.10 -10.61
CA ALA A 37 0.40 6.88 -11.39
C ALA A 37 1.81 6.51 -11.87
N ASP A 38 2.60 7.48 -12.34
CA ASP A 38 3.98 7.24 -12.76
C ASP A 38 4.89 6.78 -11.61
N ILE A 39 4.75 7.40 -10.44
CA ILE A 39 5.47 7.00 -9.22
C ILE A 39 5.11 5.56 -8.85
N LEU A 40 3.81 5.23 -8.79
CA LEU A 40 3.32 3.91 -8.42
C LEU A 40 3.74 2.83 -9.43
N LYS A 41 3.68 3.11 -10.74
CA LYS A 41 4.18 2.18 -11.76
C LYS A 41 5.67 1.91 -11.59
N GLY A 42 6.45 2.94 -11.28
CA GLY A 42 7.86 2.81 -10.93
C GLY A 42 8.12 1.95 -9.70
N LEU A 43 7.29 2.09 -8.66
CA LEU A 43 7.36 1.23 -7.48
C LEU A 43 6.98 -0.21 -7.82
N GLY A 44 5.94 -0.44 -8.62
CA GLY A 44 5.53 -1.77 -9.08
C GLY A 44 6.67 -2.55 -9.76
N ARG A 45 7.38 -1.89 -10.70
CA ARG A 45 8.58 -2.47 -11.36
C ARG A 45 9.63 -2.93 -10.34
N LYS A 46 9.92 -2.10 -9.33
CA LYS A 46 10.89 -2.44 -8.27
C LYS A 46 10.41 -3.60 -7.40
N HIS A 47 9.14 -3.61 -7.00
CA HIS A 47 8.58 -4.67 -6.16
C HIS A 47 8.63 -6.03 -6.85
N LYS A 48 8.40 -6.09 -8.17
CA LYS A 48 8.60 -7.32 -8.94
C LYS A 48 10.05 -7.80 -8.91
N VAL A 49 11.03 -6.90 -9.06
CA VAL A 49 12.46 -7.24 -8.94
C VAL A 49 12.80 -7.78 -7.55
N TYR A 50 12.12 -7.29 -6.50
CA TYR A 50 12.28 -7.81 -5.13
C TYR A 50 11.62 -9.17 -4.90
N GLY A 51 10.90 -9.73 -5.88
CA GLY A 51 10.20 -11.01 -5.78
C GLY A 51 8.79 -10.93 -5.20
N VAL A 52 8.18 -9.73 -5.16
CA VAL A 52 6.79 -9.58 -4.74
C VAL A 52 5.85 -10.17 -5.81
N LEU A 53 4.94 -11.03 -5.38
CA LEU A 53 3.90 -11.63 -6.19
C LEU A 53 2.64 -10.75 -6.18
N GLU A 54 1.82 -10.86 -7.23
CA GLU A 54 0.53 -10.18 -7.31
C GLU A 54 -0.38 -10.48 -6.12
N ALA A 55 -0.40 -11.73 -5.65
CA ALA A 55 -1.18 -12.14 -4.47
C ALA A 55 -0.76 -11.45 -3.16
N HIS A 56 0.45 -10.87 -3.07
CA HIS A 56 0.88 -10.20 -1.85
C HIS A 56 0.20 -8.83 -1.63
N TYR A 57 -0.30 -8.18 -2.69
CA TYR A 57 -0.96 -6.88 -2.56
C TYR A 57 -2.28 -6.99 -1.79
N ASP A 58 -3.04 -8.06 -1.98
CA ASP A 58 -4.27 -8.29 -1.23
C ASP A 58 -3.99 -8.49 0.27
N ILE A 59 -2.96 -9.27 0.60
CA ILE A 59 -2.52 -9.50 1.99
C ILE A 59 -2.16 -8.17 2.68
N VAL A 60 -1.41 -7.30 1.99
CA VAL A 60 -1.05 -5.98 2.54
C VAL A 60 -2.28 -5.08 2.69
N GLY A 61 -3.23 -5.14 1.75
CA GLY A 61 -4.49 -4.39 1.84
C GLY A 61 -5.30 -4.77 3.07
N GLN A 62 -5.46 -6.07 3.33
CA GLN A 62 -6.14 -6.57 4.53
C GLN A 62 -5.44 -6.09 5.81
N ALA A 63 -4.11 -6.16 5.85
CA ALA A 63 -3.32 -5.69 7.00
C ALA A 63 -3.45 -4.18 7.22
N LEU A 64 -3.49 -3.37 6.14
CA LEU A 64 -3.69 -1.93 6.21
C LEU A 64 -5.07 -1.59 6.81
N ILE A 65 -6.13 -2.22 6.28
CA ILE A 65 -7.50 -1.99 6.76
C ILE A 65 -7.63 -2.40 8.24
N GLN A 66 -7.07 -3.55 8.64
CA GLN A 66 -7.07 -3.96 10.04
C GLN A 66 -6.32 -2.94 10.92
N THR A 67 -5.14 -2.49 10.48
CA THR A 67 -4.34 -1.51 11.24
C THR A 67 -5.09 -0.19 11.43
N LEU A 68 -5.79 0.29 10.40
CA LEU A 68 -6.59 1.51 10.48
C LEU A 68 -7.82 1.31 11.38
N SER A 69 -8.48 0.16 11.29
CA SER A 69 -9.59 -0.21 12.18
C SER A 69 -9.16 -0.18 13.65
N ASP A 70 -8.00 -0.77 13.97
CA ASP A 70 -7.47 -0.81 15.33
C ASP A 70 -7.07 0.58 15.83
N ALA A 71 -6.49 1.42 14.96
CA ALA A 71 -5.99 2.75 15.31
C ALA A 71 -7.11 3.79 15.47
N MET A 72 -8.17 3.71 14.66
CA MET A 72 -9.27 4.68 14.65
C MET A 72 -10.46 4.21 15.51
N ALA A 73 -10.53 2.92 15.85
CA ALA A 73 -11.61 2.31 16.64
C ALA A 73 -12.99 2.77 16.14
N ASP A 74 -13.79 3.41 17.00
CA ASP A 74 -15.16 3.86 16.68
C ASP A 74 -15.23 4.89 15.55
N ALA A 75 -14.11 5.56 15.22
CA ALA A 75 -14.05 6.50 14.10
C ALA A 75 -13.86 5.80 12.73
N PHE A 76 -13.60 4.49 12.70
CA PHE A 76 -13.47 3.71 11.47
C PHE A 76 -14.84 3.23 10.96
N SER A 77 -15.68 4.18 10.54
CA SER A 77 -17.00 3.88 9.99
C SER A 77 -16.91 3.05 8.70
N ASP A 78 -18.01 2.42 8.30
CA ASP A 78 -18.07 1.68 7.02
C ASP A 78 -17.75 2.56 5.81
N GLU A 79 -18.11 3.85 5.86
CA GLU A 79 -17.76 4.83 4.84
C GLU A 79 -16.25 5.07 4.78
N VAL A 80 -15.60 5.26 5.93
CA VAL A 80 -14.14 5.43 6.02
C VAL A 80 -13.43 4.17 5.53
N LYS A 81 -13.91 2.98 5.91
CA LYS A 81 -13.38 1.70 5.44
C LYS A 81 -13.49 1.55 3.92
N ALA A 82 -14.64 1.91 3.34
CA ALA A 82 -14.85 1.88 1.90
C ALA A 82 -13.87 2.82 1.17
N ALA A 83 -13.73 4.06 1.65
CA ALA A 83 -12.80 5.04 1.09
C ALA A 83 -11.34 4.55 1.12
N TRP A 84 -10.90 3.95 2.23
CA TRP A 84 -9.56 3.36 2.31
C TRP A 84 -9.38 2.16 1.38
N GLY A 85 -10.44 1.37 1.17
CA GLY A 85 -10.46 0.30 0.18
C GLY A 85 -10.24 0.81 -1.24
N GLU A 86 -10.89 1.92 -1.61
CA GLU A 86 -10.69 2.57 -2.91
C GLU A 86 -9.27 3.10 -3.08
N VAL A 87 -8.74 3.80 -2.06
CA VAL A 87 -7.35 4.30 -2.07
C VAL A 87 -6.36 3.14 -2.26
N TRP A 88 -6.51 2.05 -1.51
CA TRP A 88 -5.65 0.87 -1.67
C TRP A 88 -5.82 0.22 -3.04
N GLY A 89 -7.05 0.16 -3.56
CA GLY A 89 -7.35 -0.34 -4.90
C GLY A 89 -6.60 0.43 -5.99
N VAL A 90 -6.59 1.77 -5.92
CA VAL A 90 -5.83 2.62 -6.86
C VAL A 90 -4.33 2.36 -6.75
N ILE A 91 -3.80 2.30 -5.53
CA ILE A 91 -2.36 2.05 -5.30
C ILE A 91 -1.95 0.68 -5.87
N SER A 92 -2.66 -0.36 -5.46
CA SER A 92 -2.30 -1.75 -5.78
C SER A 92 -2.47 -2.04 -7.27
N SER A 93 -3.59 -1.65 -7.89
CA SER A 93 -3.82 -1.84 -9.33
C SER A 93 -2.77 -1.13 -10.18
N THR A 94 -2.39 0.10 -9.83
CA THR A 94 -1.39 0.87 -10.58
C THR A 94 0.02 0.27 -10.44
N MET A 95 0.37 -0.21 -9.24
CA MET A 95 1.64 -0.93 -9.03
C MET A 95 1.66 -2.26 -9.78
N ILE A 96 0.56 -3.01 -9.78
CA ILE A 96 0.41 -4.27 -10.53
C ILE A 96 0.57 -4.03 -12.03
N GLU A 97 -0.07 -2.97 -12.57
CA GLU A 97 0.11 -2.56 -13.96
C GLU A 97 1.58 -2.27 -14.26
N GLY A 98 2.25 -1.48 -13.42
CA GLY A 98 3.66 -1.15 -13.57
C GLY A 98 4.59 -2.37 -13.46
N ALA A 99 4.25 -3.34 -12.62
CA ALA A 99 5.00 -4.60 -12.49
C ALA A 99 4.88 -5.46 -13.76
N GLY A 100 3.75 -5.39 -14.48
CA GLY A 100 3.51 -6.19 -15.67
C GLY A 100 3.60 -7.68 -15.35
N TYR A 101 2.88 -8.15 -14.33
CA TYR A 101 2.71 -9.58 -14.10
C TYR A 101 2.14 -10.23 -15.37
N ARG A 102 2.62 -11.43 -15.73
CA ARG A 102 2.14 -12.09 -16.95
C ARG A 102 0.71 -12.58 -16.68
N LYS A 103 -0.21 -12.29 -17.60
CA LYS A 103 -1.51 -12.94 -17.67
C LYS A 103 -1.35 -14.40 -18.09
#